data_AF-A0A5F1ZPX4-F1
#
_entry.id   AF-A0A5F1ZPX4-F1
#
_cell.length_a   1.000
_cell.length_b   1.000
_cell.length_c   1.000
_cell.angle_alpha   90.00
_cell.angle_beta   90.00
_cell.angle_gamma   90.00
#
_symmetry.space_group_name_H-M   'P 1'
#
loop_
_entity.id
_entity.type
_entity.pdbx_description
1 polymer ?
#
loop_
_entity_poly.entity_id
_entity_poly.type
_entity_poly.pdbx_seq_one_letter_code
_entity_poly.pdbx_strand_id
1 'polypeptide(L)'
;MQISVSEMEWPEITLRHPDWEKKKTPSKSGSSEILRIKTKILDHYSGSILTHLKPNECFRSDLFGKFRFHSPRIDWIREDGITEREEKLLRLFFQELLDELKGDLVWDPELFFLCSAFLLCEERIQEYHELLGSFGSDLQEAKLGRRLLYFLDLIPGEQLSTEDLSAKERLSYHHKKDGLSPEEQNELYDLVISSQEPDLLGLAFYYFKEKKEGIRNVRVLDAMISRRIEEFEPTEIRSFLEHFDPTHSILERFFLLKKCVSRDRLSSWVAEEKKKNGREELSETLRDSIQEGTDESLFDRFNVLKSQGMSYTLRPFELLVLWNSTLAGELDAEMLSLRAKASSSYLVERAIAVQEFKDKKFAAFQERLSLTGRFQYTPELVYLKAISFLETGRVEEGVQLMESLVYKFPQSDFLRLVLDRYKKKS
;
A
#
# COMPACT_ATOMS: atom_id res chain seq x y z
N MET A 1 -43.87 -73.57 3.36
CA MET A 1 -42.86 -73.90 2.32
C MET A 1 -41.81 -72.80 2.29
N GLN A 2 -40.60 -73.13 1.84
CA GLN A 2 -39.41 -72.30 2.06
C GLN A 2 -39.40 -71.01 1.23
N ILE A 3 -38.82 -69.97 1.82
CA ILE A 3 -38.38 -68.76 1.12
C ILE A 3 -37.03 -69.11 0.49
N SER A 4 -36.96 -69.21 -0.84
CA SER A 4 -35.71 -69.29 -1.57
C SER A 4 -35.25 -67.87 -1.90
N VAL A 5 -34.27 -67.37 -1.15
CA VAL A 5 -33.54 -66.15 -1.49
C VAL A 5 -32.48 -66.53 -2.53
N SER A 6 -32.69 -66.15 -3.79
CA SER A 6 -31.63 -66.08 -4.80
C SER A 6 -30.99 -64.69 -4.76
N GLU A 7 -29.72 -64.62 -5.15
CA GLU A 7 -28.82 -63.50 -4.86
C GLU A 7 -29.18 -62.20 -5.60
N MET A 8 -28.64 -61.08 -5.09
CA MET A 8 -28.92 -59.73 -5.59
C MET A 8 -28.24 -59.46 -6.94
N GLU A 9 -28.94 -59.71 -8.04
CA GLU A 9 -28.62 -59.04 -9.31
C GLU A 9 -29.10 -57.58 -9.24
N TRP A 10 -28.16 -56.65 -9.14
CA TRP A 10 -28.44 -55.22 -9.25
C TRP A 10 -28.90 -54.89 -10.68
N PRO A 11 -29.93 -54.06 -10.88
CA PRO A 11 -30.30 -53.63 -12.21
C PRO A 11 -29.19 -52.74 -12.80
N GLU A 12 -28.63 -53.15 -13.93
CA GLU A 12 -27.67 -52.34 -14.69
C GLU A 12 -28.32 -51.02 -15.13
N ILE A 13 -27.98 -49.93 -14.45
CA ILE A 13 -28.34 -48.57 -14.88
C ILE A 13 -27.47 -48.22 -16.09
N THR A 14 -27.93 -48.62 -17.27
CA THR A 14 -27.37 -48.19 -18.54
C THR A 14 -27.70 -46.71 -18.76
N LEU A 15 -26.82 -45.84 -18.26
CA LEU A 15 -26.82 -44.41 -18.57
C LEU A 15 -26.62 -44.22 -20.08
N ARG A 16 -27.72 -44.02 -20.80
CA ARG A 16 -27.68 -43.56 -22.19
C ARG A 16 -27.07 -42.15 -22.19
N HIS A 17 -25.88 -42.01 -22.77
CA HIS A 17 -25.35 -40.69 -23.10
C HIS A 17 -26.31 -39.98 -24.07
N PRO A 18 -26.62 -38.69 -23.87
CA PRO A 18 -27.42 -37.93 -24.82
C PRO A 18 -26.65 -37.78 -26.14
N ASP A 19 -27.38 -37.88 -27.25
CA ASP A 19 -26.81 -37.89 -28.60
C ASP A 19 -26.02 -36.61 -28.90
N TRP A 20 -24.71 -36.74 -29.07
CA TRP A 20 -23.85 -35.65 -29.53
C TRP A 20 -24.06 -35.45 -31.03
N GLU A 21 -24.95 -34.53 -31.40
CA GLU A 21 -25.29 -34.30 -32.80
C GLU A 21 -24.07 -33.91 -33.65
N LYS A 22 -23.78 -34.77 -34.63
CA LYS A 22 -23.05 -34.50 -35.88
C LYS A 22 -21.77 -33.67 -35.75
N LYS A 23 -20.68 -34.41 -35.48
CA LYS A 23 -19.31 -34.07 -35.85
C LYS A 23 -19.26 -33.33 -37.21
N LYS A 24 -18.81 -32.08 -37.20
CA LYS A 24 -18.03 -31.56 -38.34
C LYS A 24 -16.78 -32.45 -38.48
N THR A 25 -16.31 -32.62 -39.71
CA THR A 25 -15.24 -33.55 -40.08
C THR A 25 -14.02 -33.46 -39.17
N PRO A 26 -13.35 -34.60 -38.87
CA PRO A 26 -12.29 -34.62 -37.88
C PRO A 26 -11.15 -33.70 -38.27
N SER A 27 -10.58 -33.08 -37.24
CA SER A 27 -9.32 -32.36 -37.29
C SER A 27 -8.21 -33.20 -37.94
N LYS A 28 -7.16 -32.54 -38.42
CA LYS A 28 -5.83 -33.13 -38.21
C LYS A 28 -5.72 -33.32 -36.70
N SER A 29 -5.80 -34.57 -36.23
CA SER A 29 -5.38 -34.91 -34.89
C SER A 29 -4.01 -34.28 -34.67
N GLY A 30 -3.80 -33.58 -33.55
CA GLY A 30 -2.45 -33.19 -33.14
C GLY A 30 -1.53 -34.40 -33.25
N SER A 31 -0.28 -34.17 -33.65
CA SER A 31 0.67 -35.24 -33.94
C SER A 31 0.64 -36.31 -32.85
N SER A 32 0.85 -37.58 -33.21
CA SER A 32 0.90 -38.66 -32.21
C SER A 32 1.97 -38.40 -31.14
N GLU A 33 2.97 -37.57 -31.48
CA GLU A 33 3.94 -36.94 -30.58
C GLU A 33 3.26 -36.10 -29.49
N ILE A 34 2.44 -35.09 -29.83
CA ILE A 34 1.75 -34.20 -28.88
C ILE A 34 0.92 -34.98 -27.87
N LEU A 35 0.12 -35.95 -28.34
CA LEU A 35 -0.70 -36.79 -27.44
C LEU A 35 0.17 -37.67 -26.53
N ARG A 36 1.25 -38.25 -27.05
CA ARG A 36 2.21 -39.05 -26.29
C ARG A 36 2.93 -38.21 -25.23
N ILE A 37 3.31 -36.96 -25.55
CA ILE A 37 3.96 -36.04 -24.61
C ILE A 37 2.96 -35.59 -23.54
N LYS A 38 1.70 -35.28 -23.91
CA LYS A 38 0.60 -35.02 -22.94
C LYS A 38 0.46 -36.19 -21.96
N THR A 39 0.44 -37.44 -22.43
CA THR A 39 0.39 -38.62 -21.55
C THR A 39 1.61 -38.72 -20.63
N LYS A 40 2.84 -38.55 -21.14
CA LYS A 40 4.04 -38.52 -20.28
C LYS A 40 3.97 -37.46 -19.18
N ILE A 41 3.48 -36.26 -19.50
CA ILE A 41 3.34 -35.16 -18.53
C ILE A 41 2.33 -35.57 -17.45
N LEU A 42 1.17 -36.12 -17.82
CA LEU A 42 0.15 -36.58 -16.87
C LEU A 42 0.60 -37.80 -16.04
N ASP A 43 1.36 -38.74 -16.63
CA ASP A 43 1.91 -39.92 -15.93
C ASP A 43 2.99 -39.53 -14.90
N HIS A 44 3.81 -38.52 -15.21
CA HIS A 44 4.86 -38.00 -14.33
C HIS A 44 4.40 -36.89 -13.38
N TYR A 45 3.15 -36.43 -13.50
CA TYR A 45 2.63 -35.34 -12.70
C TYR A 45 1.22 -35.67 -12.16
N SER A 46 1.19 -36.15 -10.92
CA SER A 46 -0.03 -36.43 -10.16
C SER A 46 -0.66 -35.20 -9.48
N GLY A 47 -0.02 -34.03 -9.59
CA GLY A 47 -0.52 -32.78 -9.04
C GLY A 47 -1.66 -32.18 -9.87
N SER A 48 -2.20 -31.05 -9.40
CA SER A 48 -3.42 -30.45 -9.98
C SER A 48 -3.16 -29.17 -10.79
N ILE A 49 -2.25 -29.23 -11.79
CA ILE A 49 -2.06 -28.14 -12.78
C ILE A 49 -3.41 -27.76 -13.41
N LEU A 50 -4.23 -28.76 -13.72
CA LEU A 50 -5.48 -28.62 -14.46
C LEU A 50 -6.59 -27.84 -13.71
N THR A 51 -6.42 -27.45 -12.44
CA THR A 51 -7.54 -26.90 -11.64
C THR A 51 -7.36 -25.50 -11.05
N HIS A 52 -6.16 -24.91 -11.04
CA HIS A 52 -5.91 -23.78 -10.11
C HIS A 52 -5.14 -22.53 -10.60
N LEU A 53 -4.65 -22.46 -11.85
CA LEU A 53 -4.13 -21.19 -12.37
C LEU A 53 -4.88 -20.78 -13.64
N LYS A 54 -5.76 -19.79 -13.53
CA LYS A 54 -6.48 -19.25 -14.68
C LYS A 54 -5.80 -17.98 -15.20
N PRO A 55 -5.76 -17.73 -16.52
CA PRO A 55 -5.12 -16.53 -17.07
C PRO A 55 -5.65 -15.20 -16.51
N ASN A 56 -6.92 -15.12 -16.08
CA ASN A 56 -7.51 -13.93 -15.47
C ASN A 56 -7.05 -13.65 -14.02
N GLU A 57 -6.44 -14.63 -13.36
CA GLU A 57 -5.80 -14.46 -12.04
C GLU A 57 -4.39 -13.87 -12.19
N CYS A 58 -3.73 -14.06 -13.34
CA CYS A 58 -2.31 -13.73 -13.55
C CYS A 58 -1.98 -12.26 -13.86
N PHE A 59 -2.82 -11.31 -13.44
CA PHE A 59 -2.54 -9.88 -13.57
C PHE A 59 -2.94 -9.10 -12.32
N ARG A 60 -2.12 -8.10 -11.97
CA ARG A 60 -2.40 -7.10 -10.93
C ARG A 60 -2.50 -5.70 -11.53
N SER A 61 -3.16 -4.83 -10.80
CA SER A 61 -3.07 -3.38 -11.03
C SER A 61 -1.79 -2.83 -10.41
N ASP A 62 -1.20 -1.85 -11.10
CA ASP A 62 -0.05 -1.08 -10.66
C ASP A 62 -0.54 0.23 -9.99
N LEU A 63 0.31 0.88 -9.19
CA LEU A 63 -0.09 2.09 -8.44
C LEU A 63 -0.39 3.32 -9.33
N PHE A 64 -0.16 3.20 -10.64
CA PHE A 64 -0.44 4.22 -11.66
C PHE A 64 -1.71 3.91 -12.48
N GLY A 65 -2.43 2.82 -12.17
CA GLY A 65 -3.65 2.39 -12.85
C GLY A 65 -3.43 1.42 -14.02
N LYS A 66 -2.19 1.08 -14.37
CA LYS A 66 -1.93 0.10 -15.44
C LYS A 66 -2.07 -1.33 -14.91
N PHE A 67 -2.16 -2.29 -15.82
CA PHE A 67 -2.11 -3.71 -15.46
C PHE A 67 -0.72 -4.28 -15.75
N ARG A 68 -0.21 -5.09 -14.82
CA ARG A 68 1.07 -5.80 -14.94
C ARG A 68 0.86 -7.28 -14.68
N PHE A 69 1.74 -8.07 -15.27
CA PHE A 69 1.78 -9.49 -15.01
C PHE A 69 2.12 -9.76 -13.56
N HIS A 70 1.42 -10.71 -12.94
CA HIS A 70 1.73 -11.19 -11.60
C HIS A 70 1.26 -12.63 -11.51
N SER A 71 2.20 -13.57 -11.38
CA SER A 71 1.84 -14.95 -11.05
C SER A 71 1.56 -15.06 -9.55
N PRO A 72 0.35 -15.47 -9.13
CA PRO A 72 0.06 -15.76 -7.71
C PRO A 72 0.77 -17.03 -7.19
N ARG A 73 1.51 -17.75 -8.05
CA ARG A 73 2.33 -18.92 -7.70
C ARG A 73 3.76 -18.74 -8.16
N ILE A 74 4.70 -19.02 -7.26
CA ILE A 74 6.15 -19.04 -7.52
C ILE A 74 6.60 -20.50 -7.34
N ASP A 75 7.24 -21.10 -8.35
CA ASP A 75 7.71 -22.49 -8.33
C ASP A 75 6.63 -23.55 -7.95
N TRP A 76 5.49 -23.59 -8.67
CA TRP A 76 4.44 -24.62 -8.48
C TRP A 76 4.93 -26.08 -8.53
N ILE A 77 6.07 -26.34 -9.19
CA ILE A 77 6.68 -27.68 -9.26
C ILE A 77 7.26 -28.10 -7.89
N ARG A 78 7.63 -27.15 -7.02
CA ARG A 78 8.21 -27.41 -5.69
C ARG A 78 7.17 -27.57 -4.58
N GLU A 79 6.00 -26.97 -4.73
CA GLU A 79 4.93 -27.05 -3.73
C GLU A 79 4.40 -28.48 -3.55
N ASP A 80 4.47 -29.32 -4.60
CA ASP A 80 3.99 -30.71 -4.59
C ASP A 80 5.02 -31.75 -4.10
N GLY A 81 6.21 -31.34 -3.62
CA GLY A 81 7.23 -32.26 -3.06
C GLY A 81 7.96 -33.13 -4.10
N ILE A 82 7.93 -32.73 -5.37
CA ILE A 82 8.57 -33.40 -6.51
C ILE A 82 10.11 -33.32 -6.39
N THR A 83 10.84 -34.34 -6.85
CA THR A 83 12.31 -34.31 -6.80
C THR A 83 12.92 -33.39 -7.88
N GLU A 84 14.10 -32.81 -7.63
CA GLU A 84 14.81 -31.98 -8.63
C GLU A 84 15.02 -32.66 -9.99
N ARG A 85 15.02 -34.00 -10.02
CA ARG A 85 15.17 -34.79 -11.26
C ARG A 85 13.86 -34.83 -12.05
N GLU A 86 12.75 -35.03 -11.38
CA GLU A 86 11.41 -35.02 -11.97
C GLU A 86 11.04 -33.60 -12.44
N GLU A 87 11.36 -32.57 -11.64
CA GLU A 87 11.24 -31.17 -12.05
C GLU A 87 11.95 -30.89 -13.38
N LYS A 88 13.21 -31.31 -13.52
CA LYS A 88 13.99 -31.13 -14.76
C LYS A 88 13.38 -31.91 -15.93
N LEU A 89 12.85 -33.11 -15.70
CA LEU A 89 12.18 -33.91 -16.74
C LEU A 89 10.85 -33.28 -17.18
N LEU A 90 10.05 -32.76 -16.24
CA LEU A 90 8.80 -32.07 -16.56
C LEU A 90 9.06 -30.80 -17.36
N ARG A 91 10.02 -29.95 -16.95
CA ARG A 91 10.41 -28.75 -17.72
C ARG A 91 10.87 -29.11 -19.14
N LEU A 92 11.59 -30.22 -19.31
CA LEU A 92 11.98 -30.73 -20.65
C LEU A 92 10.76 -31.20 -21.47
N PHE A 93 9.84 -31.98 -20.89
CA PHE A 93 8.62 -32.41 -21.60
C PHE A 93 7.71 -31.24 -21.97
N PHE A 94 7.60 -30.21 -21.13
CA PHE A 94 6.90 -28.97 -21.49
C PHE A 94 7.60 -28.22 -22.62
N GLN A 95 8.93 -28.16 -22.64
CA GLN A 95 9.66 -27.55 -23.74
C GLN A 95 9.47 -28.32 -25.06
N GLU A 96 9.63 -29.65 -25.04
CA GLU A 96 9.34 -30.53 -26.19
C GLU A 96 7.90 -30.33 -26.70
N LEU A 97 6.93 -30.23 -25.79
CA LEU A 97 5.53 -29.99 -26.14
C LEU A 97 5.30 -28.61 -26.77
N LEU A 98 5.92 -27.57 -26.23
CA LEU A 98 5.80 -26.21 -26.76
C LEU A 98 6.39 -26.10 -28.16
N ASP A 99 7.54 -26.74 -28.41
CA ASP A 99 8.19 -26.71 -29.72
C ASP A 99 7.39 -27.52 -30.77
N GLU A 100 6.81 -28.66 -30.40
CA GLU A 100 5.86 -29.41 -31.26
C GLU A 100 4.53 -28.66 -31.51
N LEU A 101 4.10 -27.80 -30.58
CA LEU A 101 2.91 -26.97 -30.75
C LEU A 101 3.14 -25.76 -31.68
N LYS A 102 4.38 -25.38 -31.99
CA LYS A 102 4.65 -24.19 -32.82
C LYS A 102 4.36 -24.46 -34.30
N GLY A 103 3.21 -23.97 -34.77
CA GLY A 103 2.78 -24.02 -36.17
C GLY A 103 1.63 -24.99 -36.48
N ASP A 104 1.23 -25.83 -35.52
CA ASP A 104 0.07 -26.71 -35.62
C ASP A 104 -1.17 -26.11 -34.95
N LEU A 105 -2.35 -26.28 -35.56
CA LEU A 105 -3.63 -25.75 -35.06
C LEU A 105 -4.33 -26.78 -34.16
N VAL A 106 -4.29 -26.57 -32.84
CA VAL A 106 -4.81 -27.52 -31.84
C VAL A 106 -6.10 -27.03 -31.17
N TRP A 107 -6.97 -27.99 -30.84
CA TRP A 107 -8.30 -27.79 -30.26
C TRP A 107 -8.49 -28.68 -29.01
N ASP A 108 -7.53 -28.65 -28.09
CA ASP A 108 -7.56 -29.38 -26.81
C ASP A 108 -7.51 -28.39 -25.64
N PRO A 109 -8.63 -28.21 -24.89
CA PRO A 109 -8.71 -27.30 -23.74
C PRO A 109 -7.74 -27.64 -22.60
N GLU A 110 -7.56 -28.93 -22.31
CA GLU A 110 -6.68 -29.38 -21.21
C GLU A 110 -5.22 -29.11 -21.56
N LEU A 111 -4.85 -29.34 -22.82
CA LEU A 111 -3.51 -29.06 -23.32
C LEU A 111 -3.21 -27.56 -23.27
N PHE A 112 -4.18 -26.72 -23.64
CA PHE A 112 -4.04 -25.27 -23.46
C PHE A 112 -3.82 -24.91 -21.99
N PHE A 113 -4.62 -25.45 -21.06
CA PHE A 113 -4.44 -25.16 -19.63
C PHE A 113 -3.07 -25.61 -19.12
N LEU A 114 -2.61 -26.82 -19.45
CA LEU A 114 -1.29 -27.35 -19.09
C LEU A 114 -0.15 -26.42 -19.56
N CYS A 115 -0.12 -26.08 -20.85
CA CYS A 115 0.90 -25.18 -21.41
C CYS A 115 0.78 -23.75 -20.85
N SER A 116 -0.44 -23.26 -20.63
CA SER A 116 -0.69 -21.93 -20.07
C SER A 116 -0.14 -21.79 -18.65
N ALA A 117 -0.44 -22.76 -17.78
CA ALA A 117 0.00 -22.74 -16.39
C ALA A 117 1.52 -22.82 -16.29
N PHE A 118 2.16 -23.66 -17.11
CA PHE A 118 3.63 -23.74 -17.20
C PHE A 118 4.25 -22.40 -17.59
N LEU A 119 3.81 -21.80 -18.70
CA LEU A 119 4.39 -20.55 -19.21
C LEU A 119 4.14 -19.34 -18.31
N LEU A 120 2.95 -19.24 -17.71
CA LEU A 120 2.60 -18.12 -16.82
C LEU A 120 3.41 -18.21 -15.51
N CYS A 121 3.56 -19.40 -14.94
CA CYS A 121 4.39 -19.59 -13.75
C CYS A 121 5.90 -19.41 -13.97
N GLU A 122 6.42 -19.69 -15.18
CA GLU A 122 7.82 -19.38 -15.53
C GLU A 122 8.00 -17.92 -16.00
N GLU A 123 6.94 -17.08 -15.95
CA GLU A 123 6.92 -15.69 -16.42
C GLU A 123 7.26 -15.51 -17.92
N ARG A 124 7.09 -16.56 -18.74
CA ARG A 124 7.46 -16.63 -20.16
C ARG A 124 6.38 -16.04 -21.07
N ILE A 125 6.01 -14.79 -20.82
CA ILE A 125 4.87 -14.09 -21.46
C ILE A 125 5.01 -13.99 -23.00
N GLN A 126 6.23 -13.89 -23.54
CA GLN A 126 6.47 -13.83 -24.98
C GLN A 126 6.09 -15.15 -25.67
N GLU A 127 6.48 -16.29 -25.08
CA GLU A 127 6.13 -17.62 -25.58
C GLU A 127 4.65 -17.94 -25.34
N TYR A 128 4.03 -17.34 -24.33
CA TYR A 128 2.58 -17.40 -24.12
C TYR A 128 1.80 -16.71 -25.25
N HIS A 129 2.32 -15.60 -25.77
CA HIS A 129 1.76 -14.95 -26.97
C HIS A 129 1.95 -15.82 -28.22
N GLU A 130 3.10 -16.49 -28.38
CA GLU A 130 3.30 -17.47 -29.48
C GLU A 130 2.31 -18.65 -29.39
N LEU A 131 2.13 -19.22 -28.18
CA LEU A 131 1.20 -20.32 -27.92
C LEU A 131 -0.22 -20.01 -28.40
N LEU A 132 -0.72 -18.80 -28.16
CA LEU A 132 -2.05 -18.37 -28.57
C LEU A 132 -2.26 -18.26 -30.09
N GLY A 133 -1.18 -18.32 -30.89
CA GLY A 133 -1.25 -18.49 -32.34
C GLY A 133 -1.57 -19.93 -32.78
N SER A 134 -1.22 -20.93 -31.96
CA SER A 134 -1.44 -22.36 -32.23
C SER A 134 -2.83 -22.86 -31.82
N PHE A 135 -3.59 -22.09 -31.03
CA PHE A 135 -4.95 -22.45 -30.62
C PHE A 135 -6.01 -21.58 -31.32
N GLY A 136 -7.12 -22.20 -31.73
CA GLY A 136 -8.19 -21.52 -32.48
C GLY A 136 -8.76 -20.26 -31.79
N SER A 137 -9.31 -19.35 -32.61
CA SER A 137 -10.03 -18.15 -32.14
C SER A 137 -11.24 -18.50 -31.26
N ASP A 138 -11.91 -19.59 -31.61
CA ASP A 138 -13.24 -19.92 -31.08
C ASP A 138 -13.17 -20.67 -29.74
N LEU A 139 -12.00 -21.20 -29.39
CA LEU A 139 -11.71 -21.90 -28.13
C LEU A 139 -11.83 -20.92 -26.94
N GLN A 140 -12.68 -21.23 -25.96
CA GLN A 140 -13.01 -20.29 -24.87
C GLN A 140 -11.81 -20.04 -23.94
N GLU A 141 -10.99 -21.06 -23.73
CA GLU A 141 -9.79 -21.05 -22.92
C GLU A 141 -8.73 -20.13 -23.55
N ALA A 142 -8.55 -20.21 -24.87
CA ALA A 142 -7.67 -19.30 -25.60
C ALA A 142 -8.18 -17.84 -25.59
N LYS A 143 -9.50 -17.61 -25.50
CA LYS A 143 -10.04 -16.25 -25.27
C LYS A 143 -9.66 -15.71 -23.90
N LEU A 144 -9.64 -16.53 -22.84
CA LEU A 144 -9.14 -16.09 -21.52
C LEU A 144 -7.66 -15.67 -21.60
N GLY A 145 -6.84 -16.41 -22.35
CA GLY A 145 -5.45 -16.02 -22.60
C GLY A 145 -5.30 -14.72 -23.40
N ARG A 146 -6.13 -14.53 -24.42
CA ARG A 146 -6.18 -13.27 -25.20
C ARG A 146 -6.65 -12.09 -24.34
N ARG A 147 -7.61 -12.28 -23.42
CA ARG A 147 -8.03 -11.26 -22.43
C ARG A 147 -6.87 -10.83 -21.53
N LEU A 148 -6.09 -11.78 -21.00
CA LEU A 148 -4.89 -11.47 -20.20
C LEU A 148 -3.91 -10.60 -21.01
N LEU A 149 -3.54 -11.03 -22.22
CA LEU A 149 -2.61 -10.27 -23.07
C LEU A 149 -3.17 -8.91 -23.52
N TYR A 150 -4.48 -8.79 -23.70
CA TYR A 150 -5.13 -7.49 -23.89
C TYR A 150 -4.92 -6.59 -22.66
N PHE A 151 -5.18 -7.05 -21.44
CA PHE A 151 -4.98 -6.22 -20.24
C PHE A 151 -3.53 -5.74 -20.10
N LEU A 152 -2.56 -6.60 -20.44
CA LEU A 152 -1.11 -6.32 -20.44
C LEU A 152 -0.59 -5.43 -21.59
N ASP A 153 -1.47 -4.87 -22.44
CA ASP A 153 -1.11 -4.06 -23.62
C ASP A 153 -0.29 -4.80 -24.70
N LEU A 154 -0.33 -6.14 -24.71
CA LEU A 154 0.42 -6.97 -25.66
C LEU A 154 -0.35 -7.34 -26.94
N ILE A 155 -1.68 -7.21 -26.92
CA ILE A 155 -2.57 -7.42 -28.08
C ILE A 155 -3.52 -6.21 -28.22
N PRO A 156 -3.75 -5.68 -29.45
CA PRO A 156 -4.72 -4.60 -29.67
C PRO A 156 -6.15 -5.02 -29.32
N GLY A 157 -6.95 -4.07 -28.85
CA GLY A 157 -8.25 -4.36 -28.23
C GLY A 157 -9.31 -4.98 -29.14
N GLU A 158 -9.69 -6.22 -28.82
CA GLU A 158 -10.97 -6.79 -29.23
C GLU A 158 -12.12 -6.17 -28.43
N GLN A 159 -13.30 -6.04 -29.04
CA GLN A 159 -14.52 -5.70 -28.31
C GLN A 159 -14.98 -6.92 -27.49
N LEU A 160 -14.55 -6.98 -26.23
CA LEU A 160 -14.98 -8.02 -25.30
C LEU A 160 -16.46 -7.84 -24.96
N SER A 161 -17.25 -8.92 -25.07
CA SER A 161 -18.59 -8.96 -24.51
C SER A 161 -18.50 -8.87 -22.99
N THR A 162 -19.18 -7.90 -22.39
CA THR A 162 -19.17 -7.65 -20.94
C THR A 162 -19.96 -8.68 -20.14
N GLU A 163 -20.80 -9.49 -20.80
CA GLU A 163 -21.66 -10.48 -20.14
C GLU A 163 -20.90 -11.72 -19.63
N ASP A 164 -19.74 -12.02 -20.24
CA ASP A 164 -18.87 -13.16 -19.90
C ASP A 164 -17.61 -12.77 -19.08
N LEU A 165 -17.61 -11.58 -18.45
CA LEU A 165 -16.47 -11.06 -17.68
C LEU A 165 -16.67 -11.28 -16.17
N SER A 166 -15.60 -11.66 -15.46
CA SER A 166 -15.60 -11.59 -13.99
C SER A 166 -15.70 -10.15 -13.49
N ALA A 167 -16.04 -9.94 -12.20
CA ALA A 167 -16.02 -8.61 -11.60
C ALA A 167 -14.67 -7.90 -11.78
N LYS A 168 -13.55 -8.62 -11.57
CA LYS A 168 -12.19 -8.16 -11.84
C LYS A 168 -12.00 -7.70 -13.29
N GLU A 169 -12.37 -8.54 -14.25
CA GLU A 169 -12.21 -8.26 -15.68
C GLU A 169 -13.10 -7.09 -16.14
N ARG A 170 -14.35 -7.00 -15.66
CA ARG A 170 -15.30 -5.93 -15.99
C ARG A 170 -14.77 -4.56 -15.56
N LEU A 171 -14.36 -4.44 -14.30
CA LEU A 171 -13.79 -3.19 -13.77
C LEU A 171 -12.47 -2.84 -14.50
N SER A 172 -11.64 -3.84 -14.80
CA SER A 172 -10.38 -3.63 -15.53
C SER A 172 -10.63 -3.14 -16.97
N TYR A 173 -11.64 -3.70 -17.65
CA TYR A 173 -12.03 -3.32 -19.01
C TYR A 173 -12.62 -1.91 -19.07
N HIS A 174 -13.54 -1.58 -18.16
CA HIS A 174 -14.12 -0.23 -18.07
C HIS A 174 -13.07 0.82 -17.75
N HIS A 175 -12.15 0.56 -16.81
CA HIS A 175 -11.02 1.46 -16.55
C HIS A 175 -10.19 1.72 -17.81
N LYS A 176 -9.82 0.66 -18.52
CA LYS A 176 -8.94 0.72 -19.69
C LYS A 176 -9.58 1.44 -20.89
N LYS A 177 -10.90 1.40 -21.01
CA LYS A 177 -11.65 1.98 -22.13
C LYS A 177 -12.03 3.44 -21.89
N ASP A 178 -12.81 3.71 -20.84
CA ASP A 178 -13.46 5.01 -20.61
C ASP A 178 -13.21 5.59 -19.20
N GLY A 179 -12.60 4.81 -18.29
CA GLY A 179 -12.49 5.13 -16.86
C GLY A 179 -13.69 4.61 -16.04
N LEU A 180 -13.51 4.47 -14.72
CA LEU A 180 -14.57 3.97 -13.84
C LEU A 180 -15.54 5.08 -13.40
N SER A 181 -16.84 4.78 -13.48
CA SER A 181 -17.90 5.60 -12.89
C SER A 181 -17.77 5.68 -11.36
N PRO A 182 -18.35 6.69 -10.69
CA PRO A 182 -18.25 6.81 -9.22
C PRO A 182 -18.88 5.62 -8.47
N GLU A 183 -19.85 4.93 -9.06
CA GLU A 183 -20.46 3.72 -8.50
C GLU A 183 -19.48 2.54 -8.56
N GLU A 184 -18.85 2.32 -9.71
CA GLU A 184 -17.83 1.28 -9.90
C GLU A 184 -16.54 1.55 -9.11
N GLN A 185 -16.17 2.82 -8.89
CA GLN A 185 -15.10 3.19 -7.98
C GLN A 185 -15.41 2.76 -6.53
N ASN A 186 -16.66 2.89 -6.09
CA ASN A 186 -17.07 2.44 -4.76
C ASN A 186 -17.09 0.91 -4.67
N GLU A 187 -17.60 0.22 -5.70
CA GLU A 187 -17.58 -1.24 -5.80
C GLU A 187 -16.16 -1.79 -5.75
N LEU A 188 -15.25 -1.25 -6.58
CA LEU A 188 -13.81 -1.56 -6.58
C LEU A 188 -13.19 -1.45 -5.17
N TYR A 189 -13.46 -0.34 -4.47
CA TYR A 189 -12.93 -0.10 -3.14
C TYR A 189 -13.43 -1.14 -2.12
N ASP A 190 -14.71 -1.49 -2.19
CA ASP A 190 -15.34 -2.46 -1.28
C ASP A 190 -14.86 -3.90 -1.59
N LEU A 191 -14.67 -4.26 -2.86
CA LEU A 191 -14.09 -5.55 -3.31
C LEU A 191 -12.63 -5.74 -2.86
N VAL A 192 -11.82 -4.68 -2.93
CA VAL A 192 -10.43 -4.70 -2.46
C VAL A 192 -10.38 -4.87 -0.95
N ILE A 193 -11.13 -4.08 -0.17
CA ILE A 193 -11.07 -4.14 1.30
C ILE A 193 -11.65 -5.44 1.87
N SER A 194 -12.71 -5.96 1.26
CA SER A 194 -13.23 -7.30 1.60
C SER A 194 -12.27 -8.43 1.21
N SER A 195 -11.13 -8.11 0.57
CA SER A 195 -10.10 -9.04 0.11
C SER A 195 -10.62 -10.09 -0.88
N GLN A 196 -11.70 -9.76 -1.61
CA GLN A 196 -12.23 -10.58 -2.69
C GLN A 196 -11.37 -10.45 -3.95
N GLU A 197 -10.98 -9.21 -4.30
CA GLU A 197 -10.19 -8.90 -5.50
C GLU A 197 -8.96 -8.06 -5.13
N PRO A 198 -7.99 -8.62 -4.38
CA PRO A 198 -6.84 -7.85 -3.86
C PRO A 198 -5.89 -7.37 -4.97
N ASP A 199 -5.89 -8.01 -6.13
CA ASP A 199 -5.05 -7.65 -7.29
C ASP A 199 -5.41 -6.26 -7.85
N LEU A 200 -6.62 -5.77 -7.56
CA LEU A 200 -7.08 -4.43 -7.95
C LEU A 200 -6.71 -3.33 -6.93
N LEU A 201 -5.88 -3.63 -5.94
CA LEU A 201 -5.42 -2.68 -4.91
C LEU A 201 -4.73 -1.44 -5.50
N GLY A 202 -3.89 -1.58 -6.53
CA GLY A 202 -3.24 -0.45 -7.19
C GLY A 202 -4.22 0.47 -7.92
N LEU A 203 -5.25 -0.12 -8.54
CA LEU A 203 -6.33 0.63 -9.18
C LEU A 203 -7.21 1.36 -8.16
N ALA A 204 -7.54 0.70 -7.03
CA ALA A 204 -8.24 1.35 -5.93
C ALA A 204 -7.43 2.54 -5.37
N PHE A 205 -6.11 2.37 -5.20
CA PHE A 205 -5.23 3.45 -4.78
C PHE A 205 -5.20 4.60 -5.78
N TYR A 206 -5.09 4.31 -7.09
CA TYR A 206 -5.11 5.32 -8.15
C TYR A 206 -6.31 6.28 -8.05
N TYR A 207 -7.52 5.76 -7.81
CA TYR A 207 -8.74 6.57 -7.69
C TYR A 207 -8.98 7.19 -6.29
N PHE A 208 -8.42 6.62 -5.22
CA PHE A 208 -8.71 7.04 -3.84
C PHE A 208 -7.55 7.73 -3.11
N LYS A 209 -6.34 7.80 -3.69
CA LYS A 209 -5.16 8.46 -3.10
C LYS A 209 -5.40 9.89 -2.58
N GLU A 210 -6.29 10.65 -3.22
CA GLU A 210 -6.60 12.03 -2.80
C GLU A 210 -7.72 12.12 -1.75
N LYS A 211 -8.50 11.05 -1.54
CA LYS A 211 -9.65 10.99 -0.64
C LYS A 211 -9.21 10.68 0.79
N LYS A 212 -9.00 11.74 1.57
CA LYS A 212 -8.55 11.68 2.98
C LYS A 212 -9.67 11.53 4.01
N GLU A 213 -10.92 11.81 3.62
CA GLU A 213 -12.09 11.84 4.50
C GLU A 213 -13.19 10.88 4.03
N GLY A 214 -14.06 10.49 4.97
CA GLY A 214 -15.16 9.55 4.73
C GLY A 214 -14.83 8.07 4.99
N ILE A 215 -15.81 7.21 4.77
CA ILE A 215 -15.71 5.74 4.97
C ILE A 215 -14.72 5.13 3.97
N ARG A 216 -14.72 5.63 2.73
CA ARG A 216 -13.82 5.18 1.67
C ARG A 216 -12.63 6.13 1.52
N ASN A 217 -11.58 5.89 2.30
CA ASN A 217 -10.41 6.76 2.45
C ASN A 217 -9.09 6.03 2.14
N VAL A 218 -8.07 6.80 1.78
CA VAL A 218 -6.75 6.27 1.39
C VAL A 218 -6.07 5.44 2.49
N ARG A 219 -6.28 5.74 3.78
CA ARG A 219 -5.54 5.12 4.90
C ARG A 219 -5.70 3.61 5.00
N VAL A 220 -6.85 3.07 4.60
CA VAL A 220 -7.04 1.60 4.59
C VAL A 220 -6.23 0.97 3.45
N LEU A 221 -6.19 1.61 2.29
CA LEU A 221 -5.39 1.18 1.15
C LEU A 221 -3.89 1.30 1.45
N ASP A 222 -3.44 2.39 2.08
CA ASP A 222 -2.06 2.58 2.53
C ASP A 222 -1.59 1.43 3.43
N ALA A 223 -2.45 0.98 4.36
CA ALA A 223 -2.18 -0.14 5.24
C ALA A 223 -2.14 -1.49 4.50
N MET A 224 -2.93 -1.67 3.43
CA MET A 224 -2.90 -2.86 2.58
C MET A 224 -1.65 -2.90 1.71
N ILE A 225 -1.30 -1.79 1.05
CA ILE A 225 -0.09 -1.65 0.23
C ILE A 225 1.15 -1.87 1.10
N SER A 226 1.19 -1.30 2.32
CA SER A 226 2.29 -1.50 3.28
C SER A 226 2.47 -2.95 3.76
N ARG A 227 1.47 -3.83 3.58
CA ARG A 227 1.58 -5.28 3.83
C ARG A 227 2.16 -6.00 2.63
N ARG A 228 1.69 -5.66 1.43
CA ARG A 228 2.03 -6.29 0.13
C ARG A 228 3.16 -5.58 -0.63
N ILE A 229 3.93 -4.73 0.03
CA ILE A 229 4.87 -3.81 -0.63
C ILE A 229 5.95 -4.50 -1.48
N GLU A 230 6.21 -5.78 -1.21
CA GLU A 230 7.14 -6.65 -1.94
C GLU A 230 6.59 -7.12 -3.31
N GLU A 231 5.28 -7.05 -3.54
CA GLU A 231 4.61 -7.36 -4.83
C GLU A 231 4.78 -6.22 -5.86
N PHE A 232 5.20 -5.02 -5.42
CA PHE A 232 5.27 -3.79 -6.21
C PHE A 232 6.68 -3.48 -6.73
N GLU A 233 6.78 -2.85 -7.89
CA GLU A 233 8.09 -2.50 -8.46
C GLU A 233 8.78 -1.34 -7.72
N PRO A 234 10.13 -1.24 -7.78
CA PRO A 234 10.89 -0.17 -7.14
C PRO A 234 10.52 1.27 -7.58
N THR A 235 9.82 1.44 -8.71
CA THR A 235 9.27 2.72 -9.19
C THR A 235 7.93 3.04 -8.53
N GLU A 236 7.04 2.04 -8.43
CA GLU A 236 5.78 2.12 -7.70
C GLU A 236 6.02 2.43 -6.22
N ILE A 237 6.94 1.70 -5.58
CA ILE A 237 7.31 1.87 -4.17
C ILE A 237 7.80 3.30 -3.89
N ARG A 238 8.59 3.92 -4.79
CA ARG A 238 9.03 5.32 -4.62
C ARG A 238 7.85 6.29 -4.66
N SER A 239 6.99 6.17 -5.66
CA SER A 239 5.80 7.02 -5.79
C SER A 239 4.83 6.85 -4.62
N PHE A 240 4.75 5.65 -4.03
CA PHE A 240 3.98 5.41 -2.81
C PHE A 240 4.60 6.08 -1.59
N LEU A 241 5.92 5.96 -1.41
CA LEU A 241 6.64 6.60 -0.29
C LEU A 241 6.51 8.13 -0.32
N GLU A 242 6.53 8.75 -1.51
CA GLU A 242 6.29 10.19 -1.71
C GLU A 242 4.85 10.65 -1.41
N HIS A 243 3.92 9.72 -1.22
CA HIS A 243 2.55 9.98 -0.77
C HIS A 243 2.33 9.63 0.71
N PHE A 244 3.08 8.64 1.21
CA PHE A 244 3.01 8.11 2.57
C PHE A 244 3.77 9.00 3.59
N ASP A 245 4.95 9.49 3.22
CA ASP A 245 5.35 10.85 3.56
C ASP A 245 4.50 11.78 2.66
N PRO A 246 3.77 12.81 3.16
CA PRO A 246 3.78 13.38 4.50
C PRO A 246 2.62 12.90 5.41
N THR A 247 1.76 11.98 4.97
CA THR A 247 0.48 11.64 5.61
C THR A 247 0.60 10.85 6.92
N HIS A 248 1.65 10.05 7.07
CA HIS A 248 1.83 9.13 8.19
C HIS A 248 2.87 9.61 9.22
N SER A 249 2.92 8.96 10.39
CA SER A 249 3.90 9.27 11.44
C SER A 249 5.31 8.77 11.09
N ILE A 250 6.33 9.36 11.75
CA ILE A 250 7.74 8.97 11.59
C ILE A 250 7.98 7.48 11.90
N LEU A 251 7.20 6.90 12.84
CA LEU A 251 7.31 5.47 13.19
C LEU A 251 6.78 4.57 12.06
N GLU A 252 5.62 4.89 11.49
CA GLU A 252 5.03 4.14 10.38
C GLU A 252 5.94 4.19 9.14
N ARG A 253 6.45 5.38 8.80
CA ARG A 253 7.45 5.58 7.72
C ARG A 253 8.69 4.74 7.95
N PHE A 254 9.25 4.74 9.18
CA PHE A 254 10.42 3.92 9.50
C PHE A 254 10.17 2.42 9.32
N PHE A 255 9.02 1.91 9.76
CA PHE A 255 8.68 0.49 9.58
C PHE A 255 8.45 0.11 8.11
N LEU A 256 7.88 1.00 7.30
CA LEU A 256 7.72 0.81 5.86
C LEU A 256 9.08 0.84 5.14
N LEU A 257 9.91 1.86 5.38
CA LEU A 257 11.26 1.99 4.80
C LEU A 257 12.16 0.81 5.17
N LYS A 258 12.03 0.26 6.39
CA LYS A 258 12.75 -0.93 6.83
C LYS A 258 12.46 -2.18 5.97
N LYS A 259 11.28 -2.28 5.35
CA LYS A 259 10.97 -3.35 4.39
C LYS A 259 11.54 -3.08 3.00
N CYS A 260 11.44 -1.83 2.55
CA CYS A 260 11.59 -1.48 1.14
C CYS A 260 13.03 -1.10 0.73
N VAL A 261 13.89 -0.75 1.69
CA VAL A 261 15.14 -0.03 1.39
C VAL A 261 16.34 -0.65 2.11
N SER A 262 17.51 -0.58 1.47
CA SER A 262 18.78 -1.03 2.06
C SER A 262 19.11 -0.32 3.37
N ARG A 263 19.87 -1.01 4.23
CA ARG A 263 20.26 -0.52 5.57
C ARG A 263 20.97 0.84 5.53
N ASP A 264 21.76 1.10 4.50
CA ASP A 264 22.55 2.34 4.36
C ASP A 264 21.69 3.56 4.02
N ARG A 265 20.62 3.37 3.25
CA ARG A 265 19.62 4.42 2.99
C ARG A 265 18.69 4.62 4.18
N LEU A 266 18.39 3.56 4.93
CA LEU A 266 17.63 3.67 6.18
C LEU A 266 18.43 4.46 7.23
N SER A 267 19.75 4.23 7.34
CA SER A 267 20.60 4.98 8.28
C SER A 267 20.76 6.45 7.88
N SER A 268 20.90 6.77 6.58
CA SER A 268 20.92 8.16 6.11
C SER A 268 19.58 8.88 6.35
N TRP A 269 18.44 8.23 6.08
CA TRP A 269 17.12 8.78 6.39
C TRP A 269 16.92 9.03 7.89
N VAL A 270 17.39 8.12 8.75
CA VAL A 270 17.36 8.31 10.22
C VAL A 270 18.24 9.48 10.66
N ALA A 271 19.39 9.73 10.02
CA ALA A 271 20.22 10.91 10.29
C ALA A 271 19.52 12.20 9.87
N GLU A 272 18.98 12.26 8.64
CA GLU A 272 18.21 13.42 8.18
C GLU A 272 17.00 13.72 9.08
N GLU A 273 16.24 12.70 9.49
CA GLU A 273 15.13 12.89 10.44
C GLU A 273 15.61 13.31 11.83
N LYS A 274 16.76 12.83 12.33
CA LYS A 274 17.35 13.36 13.58
C LYS A 274 17.72 14.83 13.43
N LYS A 275 18.30 15.24 12.30
CA LYS A 275 18.64 16.64 12.00
C LYS A 275 17.40 17.53 11.91
N LYS A 276 16.35 17.14 11.16
CA LYS A 276 15.05 17.85 11.13
C LYS A 276 14.39 17.94 12.52
N ASN A 277 14.62 16.96 13.38
CA ASN A 277 14.16 16.94 14.77
C ASN A 277 15.11 17.65 15.76
N GLY A 278 16.17 18.31 15.29
CA GLY A 278 17.17 19.04 16.07
C GLY A 278 18.05 18.19 16.99
N ARG A 279 18.06 16.85 16.83
CA ARG A 279 18.72 15.94 17.78
C ARG A 279 20.23 15.76 17.57
N GLU A 280 20.75 16.00 16.38
CA GLU A 280 22.19 15.90 16.09
C GLU A 280 22.95 17.19 16.46
N GLU A 281 22.33 18.35 16.34
CA GLU A 281 22.93 19.64 16.76
C GLU A 281 22.89 19.83 18.29
N LEU A 282 22.05 19.05 18.99
CA LEU A 282 21.94 19.05 20.46
C LEU A 282 22.90 18.09 21.18
N SER A 283 23.63 17.20 20.48
CA SER A 283 24.19 16.01 21.14
C SER A 283 25.52 16.18 21.88
N GLU A 284 26.29 17.23 21.58
CA GLU A 284 27.59 17.51 22.21
C GLU A 284 27.61 18.92 22.84
N THR A 285 27.82 19.98 22.04
CA THR A 285 27.99 21.36 22.55
C THR A 285 26.86 21.87 23.45
N LEU A 286 25.60 21.70 23.05
CA LEU A 286 24.44 22.09 23.86
C LEU A 286 24.16 21.13 25.01
N ARG A 287 24.71 19.92 25.00
CA ARG A 287 24.54 18.95 26.08
C ARG A 287 25.49 19.28 27.23
N ASP A 288 26.73 19.62 26.88
CA ASP A 288 27.74 20.09 27.82
C ASP A 288 27.29 21.43 28.44
N SER A 289 26.84 22.40 27.63
CA SER A 289 26.36 23.71 28.14
C SER A 289 25.04 23.67 28.92
N ILE A 290 24.26 22.58 28.84
CA ILE A 290 23.03 22.39 29.65
C ILE A 290 23.32 21.52 30.90
N GLN A 291 24.42 20.76 30.92
CA GLN A 291 24.85 19.99 32.10
C GLN A 291 25.83 20.76 33.01
N GLU A 292 26.55 21.74 32.48
CA GLU A 292 27.28 22.72 33.30
C GLU A 292 26.29 23.67 33.99
N GLY A 293 25.79 23.23 35.15
CA GLY A 293 24.79 23.93 35.94
C GLY A 293 25.28 25.29 36.48
N THR A 294 25.00 26.35 35.73
CA THR A 294 24.87 27.72 36.24
C THR A 294 23.62 28.37 35.66
N ASP A 295 23.02 29.29 36.42
CA ASP A 295 21.84 30.06 36.00
C ASP A 295 22.20 31.11 34.93
N GLU A 296 22.58 30.66 33.73
CA GLU A 296 22.64 31.53 32.56
C GLU A 296 21.26 32.16 32.34
N SER A 297 21.20 33.49 32.26
CA SER A 297 19.93 34.16 32.06
C SER A 297 19.37 33.79 30.69
N LEU A 298 18.03 33.72 30.60
CA LEU A 298 17.30 33.51 29.35
C LEU A 298 17.80 34.42 28.21
N PHE A 299 18.20 35.63 28.56
CA PHE A 299 18.68 36.68 27.66
C PHE A 299 20.08 36.38 27.12
N ASP A 300 20.98 35.88 27.96
CA ASP A 300 22.33 35.47 27.54
C ASP A 300 22.24 34.27 26.60
N ARG A 301 21.42 33.27 26.96
CA ARG A 301 21.14 32.10 26.10
C ARG A 301 20.52 32.49 24.77
N PHE A 302 19.58 33.45 24.76
CA PHE A 302 19.01 33.99 23.53
C PHE A 302 20.08 34.68 22.66
N ASN A 303 20.95 35.50 23.24
CA ASN A 303 22.02 36.17 22.51
C ASN A 303 23.00 35.17 21.88
N VAL A 304 23.36 34.10 22.59
CA VAL A 304 24.19 33.00 22.05
C VAL A 304 23.48 32.30 20.89
N LEU A 305 22.22 31.86 21.08
CA LEU A 305 21.47 31.16 20.03
C LEU A 305 21.19 32.03 18.81
N LYS A 306 20.91 33.32 18.99
CA LYS A 306 20.75 34.32 17.93
C LYS A 306 22.03 34.48 17.12
N SER A 307 23.21 34.49 17.76
CA SER A 307 24.50 34.55 17.04
C SER A 307 24.74 33.33 16.14
N GLN A 308 24.12 32.20 16.48
CA GLN A 308 24.15 30.93 15.74
C GLN A 308 22.96 30.76 14.77
N GLY A 309 21.98 31.68 14.77
CA GLY A 309 20.74 31.58 13.97
C GLY A 309 19.78 30.47 14.43
N MET A 310 19.83 30.09 15.71
CA MET A 310 19.12 28.95 16.31
C MET A 310 18.10 29.35 17.39
N SER A 311 17.64 30.61 17.47
CA SER A 311 16.71 31.02 18.54
C SER A 311 15.39 30.23 18.57
N TYR A 312 14.93 29.73 17.42
CA TYR A 312 13.75 28.86 17.29
C TYR A 312 13.84 27.53 18.07
N THR A 313 15.03 27.15 18.55
CA THR A 313 15.24 25.96 19.40
C THR A 313 14.75 26.17 20.83
N LEU A 314 14.64 27.41 21.31
CA LEU A 314 14.11 27.77 22.64
C LEU A 314 12.70 27.20 22.88
N ARG A 315 12.38 26.93 24.14
CA ARG A 315 11.09 26.34 24.53
C ARG A 315 9.93 27.33 24.29
N PRO A 316 8.70 26.85 24.04
CA PRO A 316 7.52 27.71 23.90
C PRO A 316 7.37 28.79 24.98
N PHE A 317 7.58 28.47 26.25
CA PHE A 317 7.49 29.46 27.33
C PHE A 317 8.69 30.41 27.36
N GLU A 318 9.90 29.95 27.03
CA GLU A 318 11.09 30.80 26.88
C GLU A 318 10.87 31.85 25.77
N LEU A 319 10.32 31.45 24.63
CA LEU A 319 9.94 32.35 23.53
C LEU A 319 8.86 33.36 23.97
N LEU A 320 7.83 32.93 24.70
CA LEU A 320 6.79 33.82 25.23
C LEU A 320 7.34 34.83 26.25
N VAL A 321 8.32 34.46 27.07
CA VAL A 321 8.98 35.40 27.99
C VAL A 321 9.80 36.43 27.20
N LEU A 322 10.54 36.01 26.16
CA LEU A 322 11.30 36.92 25.30
C LEU A 322 10.39 37.90 24.54
N TRP A 323 9.23 37.45 24.02
CA TRP A 323 8.24 38.34 23.40
C TRP A 323 7.57 39.33 24.36
N ASN A 324 7.63 39.09 25.67
CA ASN A 324 7.19 40.03 26.70
C ASN A 324 8.34 40.87 27.28
N SER A 325 9.52 40.82 26.66
CA SER A 325 10.73 41.51 27.12
C SER A 325 11.18 42.62 26.15
N THR A 326 12.26 43.33 26.51
CA THR A 326 12.91 44.32 25.64
C THR A 326 13.46 43.73 24.33
N LEU A 327 13.71 42.41 24.26
CA LEU A 327 14.25 41.74 23.07
C LEU A 327 13.17 41.28 22.08
N ALA A 328 11.88 41.54 22.34
CA ALA A 328 10.76 41.09 21.50
C ALA A 328 10.90 41.48 20.02
N GLY A 329 11.36 42.71 19.74
CA GLY A 329 11.57 43.19 18.37
C GLY A 329 12.71 42.49 17.63
N GLU A 330 13.74 42.02 18.35
CA GLU A 330 14.84 41.24 17.77
C GLU A 330 14.39 39.82 17.43
N LEU A 331 13.63 39.18 18.33
CA LEU A 331 13.05 37.87 18.11
C LEU A 331 12.04 37.89 16.95
N ASP A 332 11.19 38.92 16.84
CA ASP A 332 10.27 39.06 15.70
C ASP A 332 11.02 39.25 14.36
N ALA A 333 12.12 40.00 14.34
CA ALA A 333 12.97 40.14 13.15
C ALA A 333 13.66 38.82 12.74
N GLU A 334 14.15 38.05 13.71
CA GLU A 334 14.76 36.73 13.44
C GLU A 334 13.70 35.74 12.94
N MET A 335 12.51 35.70 13.55
CA MET A 335 11.38 34.86 13.12
C MET A 335 10.88 35.19 11.72
N LEU A 336 10.89 36.46 11.31
CA LEU A 336 10.62 36.86 9.92
C LEU A 336 11.68 36.29 8.97
N SER A 337 12.96 36.32 9.35
CA SER A 337 14.05 35.75 8.54
C SER A 337 13.97 34.22 8.42
N LEU A 338 13.49 33.53 9.46
CA LEU A 338 13.30 32.08 9.49
C LEU A 338 12.10 31.66 8.62
N ARG A 339 10.98 32.38 8.71
CA ARG A 339 9.82 32.21 7.80
C ARG A 339 10.23 32.35 6.33
N ALA A 340 11.06 33.34 6.01
CA ALA A 340 11.54 33.59 4.64
C ALA A 340 12.49 32.50 4.10
N LYS A 341 13.17 31.73 4.98
CA LYS A 341 14.10 30.67 4.60
C LYS A 341 13.44 29.31 4.27
N ALA A 342 12.10 29.21 4.35
CA ALA A 342 11.32 28.04 3.95
C ALA A 342 11.83 26.69 4.52
N SER A 343 12.28 26.68 5.78
CA SER A 343 12.80 25.47 6.41
C SER A 343 11.68 24.55 6.91
N SER A 344 11.62 23.31 6.43
CA SER A 344 10.69 22.25 6.85
C SER A 344 10.98 21.67 8.26
N SER A 345 11.45 22.52 9.19
CA SER A 345 11.85 22.12 10.53
C SER A 345 10.67 22.18 11.50
N TYR A 346 10.38 21.07 12.16
CA TYR A 346 9.34 20.98 13.20
C TYR A 346 9.55 21.99 14.35
N LEU A 347 10.80 22.37 14.63
CA LEU A 347 11.14 23.37 15.65
C LEU A 347 10.84 24.81 15.19
N VAL A 348 11.01 25.08 13.89
CA VAL A 348 10.64 26.38 13.29
C VAL A 348 9.12 26.51 13.21
N GLU A 349 8.42 25.47 12.74
CA GLU A 349 6.94 25.45 12.77
C GLU A 349 6.38 25.59 14.18
N ARG A 350 7.02 24.97 15.18
CA ARG A 350 6.71 25.20 16.60
C ARG A 350 6.89 26.66 16.99
N ALA A 351 8.04 27.27 16.70
CA ALA A 351 8.30 28.66 17.07
C ALA A 351 7.30 29.62 16.39
N ILE A 352 6.94 29.37 15.12
CA ILE A 352 5.91 30.13 14.40
C ILE A 352 4.52 29.93 15.04
N ALA A 353 4.18 28.70 15.44
CA ALA A 353 2.91 28.42 16.12
C ALA A 353 2.81 29.19 17.46
N VAL A 354 3.89 29.23 18.25
CA VAL A 354 3.91 30.02 19.49
C VAL A 354 3.80 31.53 19.21
N GLN A 355 4.37 32.03 18.11
CA GLN A 355 4.19 33.42 17.66
C GLN A 355 2.71 33.71 17.31
N GLU A 356 2.03 32.78 16.62
CA GLU A 356 0.60 32.90 16.28
C GLU A 356 -0.29 32.84 17.53
N PHE A 357 0.05 32.01 18.52
CA PHE A 357 -0.60 32.02 19.84
C PHE A 357 -0.43 33.38 20.55
N LYS A 358 0.79 33.92 20.57
CA LYS A 358 1.10 35.25 21.15
C LYS A 358 0.34 36.38 20.44
N ASP A 359 0.18 36.29 19.12
CA ASP A 359 -0.64 37.20 18.32
C ASP A 359 -2.16 36.97 18.47
N LYS A 360 -2.59 36.04 19.35
CA LYS A 360 -3.99 35.61 19.57
C LYS A 360 -4.69 35.03 18.33
N LYS A 361 -3.93 34.57 17.34
CA LYS A 361 -4.42 33.90 16.13
C LYS A 361 -4.68 32.42 16.41
N PHE A 362 -5.57 32.14 17.36
CA PHE A 362 -5.77 30.80 17.93
C PHE A 362 -6.16 29.73 16.89
N ALA A 363 -6.92 30.09 15.85
CA ALA A 363 -7.25 29.18 14.75
C ALA A 363 -5.99 28.77 13.95
N ALA A 364 -5.19 29.74 13.49
CA ALA A 364 -3.94 29.48 12.77
C ALA A 364 -2.95 28.65 13.61
N PHE A 365 -2.84 28.97 14.91
CA PHE A 365 -2.07 28.18 15.86
C PHE A 365 -2.55 26.71 15.92
N GLN A 366 -3.86 26.47 16.03
CA GLN A 366 -4.44 25.12 16.08
C GLN A 366 -4.18 24.33 14.79
N GLU A 367 -4.30 24.97 13.62
CA GLU A 367 -3.96 24.36 12.33
C GLU A 367 -2.46 24.00 12.26
N ARG A 368 -1.58 24.95 12.61
CA ARG A 368 -0.12 24.78 12.57
C ARG A 368 0.42 23.75 13.57
N LEU A 369 -0.27 23.47 14.67
CA LEU A 369 0.16 22.44 15.64
C LEU A 369 0.45 21.09 14.96
N SER A 370 -0.31 20.73 13.93
CA SER A 370 -0.09 19.52 13.12
C SER A 370 1.30 19.47 12.46
N LEU A 371 1.81 20.63 12.03
CA LEU A 371 3.11 20.82 11.38
C LEU A 371 4.29 20.85 12.37
N THR A 372 4.03 20.79 13.68
CA THR A 372 5.08 20.76 14.73
C THR A 372 5.54 19.33 15.08
N GLY A 373 5.01 18.32 14.40
CA GLY A 373 5.37 16.91 14.60
C GLY A 373 5.12 16.46 16.04
N ARG A 374 6.13 15.86 16.69
CA ARG A 374 6.02 15.40 18.09
C ARG A 374 5.95 16.54 19.12
N PHE A 375 6.34 17.76 18.75
CA PHE A 375 6.47 18.85 19.73
C PHE A 375 5.12 19.34 20.25
N GLN A 376 4.02 19.14 19.51
CA GLN A 376 2.64 19.39 19.96
C GLN A 376 2.26 18.70 21.28
N TYR A 377 2.96 17.61 21.66
CA TYR A 377 2.72 16.87 22.90
C TYR A 377 3.64 17.30 24.06
N THR A 378 4.49 18.32 23.87
CA THR A 378 5.25 18.90 24.99
C THR A 378 4.31 19.58 25.99
N PRO A 379 4.58 19.53 27.30
CA PRO A 379 3.71 20.14 28.32
C PRO A 379 3.33 21.60 28.02
N GLU A 380 4.29 22.37 27.52
CA GLU A 380 4.11 23.78 27.18
C GLU A 380 3.17 23.96 25.98
N LEU A 381 3.35 23.22 24.88
CA LEU A 381 2.41 23.29 23.75
C LEU A 381 1.03 22.71 24.08
N VAL A 382 0.94 21.68 24.93
CA VAL A 382 -0.36 21.16 25.41
C VAL A 382 -1.07 22.23 26.25
N TYR A 383 -0.36 22.99 27.06
CA TYR A 383 -0.92 24.12 27.81
C TYR A 383 -1.41 25.23 26.87
N LEU A 384 -0.60 25.65 25.89
CA LEU A 384 -1.02 26.65 24.90
C LEU A 384 -2.21 26.15 24.07
N LYS A 385 -2.25 24.86 23.70
CA LYS A 385 -3.41 24.22 23.03
C LYS A 385 -4.66 24.31 23.90
N ALA A 386 -4.57 23.95 25.18
CA ALA A 386 -5.67 24.01 26.12
C ALA A 386 -6.22 25.44 26.27
N ILE A 387 -5.35 26.43 26.48
CA ILE A 387 -5.75 27.85 26.51
C ILE A 387 -6.40 28.26 25.19
N SER A 388 -5.86 27.86 24.04
CA SER A 388 -6.45 28.21 22.73
C SER A 388 -7.87 27.67 22.57
N PHE A 389 -8.16 26.45 23.06
CA PHE A 389 -9.52 25.90 23.04
C PHE A 389 -10.47 26.62 23.99
N LEU A 390 -10.01 26.99 25.19
CA LEU A 390 -10.79 27.78 26.15
C LEU A 390 -11.16 29.17 25.59
N GLU A 391 -10.22 29.84 24.91
CA GLU A 391 -10.44 31.15 24.28
C GLU A 391 -11.27 31.06 22.98
N THR A 392 -11.27 29.92 22.27
CA THR A 392 -12.12 29.69 21.08
C THR A 392 -13.48 29.04 21.40
N GLY A 393 -13.85 28.92 22.67
CA GLY A 393 -15.16 28.40 23.10
C GLY A 393 -15.30 26.87 23.14
N ARG A 394 -14.23 26.11 22.85
CA ARG A 394 -14.19 24.63 22.99
C ARG A 394 -13.83 24.25 24.44
N VAL A 395 -14.69 24.67 25.37
CA VAL A 395 -14.37 24.68 26.81
C VAL A 395 -14.09 23.27 27.34
N GLU A 396 -14.89 22.27 26.98
CA GLU A 396 -14.74 20.88 27.45
C GLU A 396 -13.37 20.28 27.09
N GLU A 397 -12.95 20.40 25.82
CA GLU A 397 -11.65 19.91 25.36
C GLU A 397 -10.48 20.67 26.00
N GLY A 398 -10.64 21.98 26.19
CA GLY A 398 -9.66 22.79 26.91
C GLY A 398 -9.50 22.35 28.37
N VAL A 399 -10.61 22.05 29.06
CA VAL A 399 -10.62 21.53 30.44
C VAL A 399 -9.97 20.15 30.50
N GLN A 400 -10.30 19.21 29.61
CA GLN A 400 -9.70 17.86 29.58
C GLN A 400 -8.17 17.88 29.39
N LEU A 401 -7.66 18.78 28.53
CA LEU A 401 -6.21 18.97 28.36
C LEU A 401 -5.57 19.57 29.62
N MET A 402 -6.22 20.52 30.29
CA MET A 402 -5.76 21.07 31.58
C MET A 402 -5.76 20.02 32.69
N GLU A 403 -6.78 19.16 32.77
CA GLU A 403 -6.83 18.03 33.72
C GLU A 403 -5.68 17.05 33.48
N SER A 404 -5.40 16.73 32.21
CA SER A 404 -4.27 15.88 31.81
C SER A 404 -2.92 16.47 32.23
N LEU A 405 -2.77 17.79 32.17
CA LEU A 405 -1.58 18.49 32.67
C LEU A 405 -1.50 18.49 34.20
N VAL A 406 -2.62 18.72 34.91
CA VAL A 406 -2.66 18.66 36.39
C VAL A 406 -2.34 17.24 36.89
N TYR A 407 -2.84 16.19 36.22
CA TYR A 407 -2.49 14.80 36.54
C TYR A 407 -0.98 14.54 36.39
N LYS A 408 -0.36 15.08 35.33
CA LYS A 408 1.08 14.94 35.06
C LYS A 408 1.96 15.80 35.98
N PHE A 409 1.45 16.95 36.43
CA PHE A 409 2.16 17.90 37.29
C PHE A 409 1.33 18.24 38.54
N PRO A 410 1.09 17.26 39.44
CA PRO A 410 0.13 17.40 40.53
C PRO A 410 0.55 18.44 41.58
N GLN A 411 1.81 18.87 41.60
CA GLN A 411 2.33 19.90 42.49
C GLN A 411 2.14 21.34 41.95
N SER A 412 1.60 21.52 40.74
CA SER A 412 1.42 22.85 40.15
C SER A 412 0.10 23.49 40.58
N ASP A 413 0.15 24.29 41.65
CA ASP A 413 -1.00 25.07 42.11
C ASP A 413 -1.48 26.11 41.08
N PHE A 414 -0.58 26.58 40.21
CA PHE A 414 -0.94 27.41 39.07
C PHE A 414 -1.89 26.69 38.10
N LEU A 415 -1.56 25.45 37.68
CA LEU A 415 -2.41 24.69 36.76
C LEU A 415 -3.78 24.36 37.40
N ARG A 416 -3.81 24.06 38.71
CA ARG A 416 -5.06 23.87 39.47
C ARG A 416 -5.91 25.15 39.49
N LEU A 417 -5.31 26.29 39.80
CA LEU A 417 -6.02 27.58 39.87
C LEU A 417 -6.59 28.00 38.50
N VAL A 418 -5.85 27.76 37.40
CA VAL A 418 -6.36 27.98 36.04
C VAL A 418 -7.50 27.01 35.72
N LEU A 419 -7.36 25.72 36.04
CA LEU A 419 -8.40 24.71 35.83
C LEU A 419 -9.70 25.07 36.59
N ASP A 420 -9.61 25.41 37.87
CA ASP A 420 -10.75 25.78 38.72
C ASP A 420 -11.47 27.04 38.22
N ARG A 421 -10.74 27.98 37.60
CA ARG A 421 -11.33 29.19 37.00
C ARG A 421 -12.22 28.87 35.79
N TYR A 422 -11.88 27.83 35.02
CA TYR A 422 -12.63 27.44 33.83
C TYR A 422 -13.71 26.38 34.13
N LYS A 423 -13.47 25.47 35.09
CA LYS A 423 -14.51 24.55 35.62
C LYS A 423 -15.70 25.26 36.28
N LYS A 424 -15.54 26.53 36.69
CA LYS A 424 -16.64 27.38 37.20
C LYS A 424 -17.38 28.14 36.10
N LYS A 425 -17.00 27.97 34.83
CA LYS A 425 -17.59 28.63 33.65
C LYS A 425 -18.23 27.66 32.66
N SER A 426 -17.84 26.39 32.67
CA SER A 426 -18.61 25.25 32.13
C SER A 426 -19.79 24.93 33.06
#